data_AF-A0A2C2VEE9-F1
#
_entry.id   AF-A0A2C2VEE9-F1
#
_cell.length_a   1.000
_cell.length_b   1.000
_cell.length_c   1.000
_cell.angle_alpha   90.00
_cell.angle_beta   90.00
_cell.angle_gamma   90.00
#
_symmetry.space_group_name_H-M   'P 1'
#
loop_
_entity.id
_entity.type
_entity.pdbx_description
1 polymer ?
#
loop_
_entity_poly.entity_id
_entity_poly.type
_entity_poly.pdbx_seq_one_letter_code
_entity_poly.pdbx_strand_id
1 'polypeptide(L)'
;MINITTIQEIAQVLAGLEHKLAPNWLENDMIKKTLAISYDYWLEDTGIPMTLKDFVQQYLEHAEYLGGIFSPDSEINDLSC
;
A
#
# COMPACT_ATOMS: atom_id res chain seq x y z
N MET A 1 -12.69 -18.73 -5.52
CA MET A 1 -11.23 -18.59 -5.65
C MET A 1 -10.93 -17.14 -5.34
N ILE A 2 -10.20 -16.88 -4.25
CA ILE A 2 -9.66 -15.55 -4.00
C ILE A 2 -8.54 -15.37 -5.01
N ASN A 3 -8.64 -14.33 -5.85
CA ASN A 3 -7.54 -13.98 -6.73
C ASN A 3 -6.52 -13.25 -5.86
N ILE A 4 -5.35 -13.85 -5.65
CA ILE A 4 -4.32 -13.30 -4.76
C ILE A 4 -3.67 -12.13 -5.48
N THR A 5 -3.68 -10.97 -4.84
CA THR A 5 -3.03 -9.77 -5.39
C THR A 5 -1.52 -9.88 -5.26
N THR A 6 -0.81 -9.51 -6.31
CA THR A 6 0.64 -9.61 -6.41
C THR A 6 1.34 -8.27 -6.21
N ILE A 7 2.61 -8.33 -5.83
CA ILE A 7 3.47 -7.13 -5.74
C ILE A 7 3.56 -6.42 -7.10
N GLN A 8 3.54 -7.17 -8.21
CA GLN A 8 3.59 -6.63 -9.56
C GLN A 8 2.34 -5.81 -9.90
N GLU A 9 1.15 -6.26 -9.49
CA GLU A 9 -0.09 -5.50 -9.69
C GLU A 9 -0.08 -4.20 -8.88
N ILE A 10 0.40 -4.24 -7.64
CA ILE A 10 0.58 -3.01 -6.83
C ILE A 10 1.59 -2.08 -7.49
N ALA A 11 2.71 -2.60 -7.98
CA ALA A 11 3.73 -1.80 -8.67
C ALA A 11 3.17 -1.10 -9.91
N GLN A 12 2.35 -1.80 -10.71
CA GLN A 12 1.69 -1.20 -11.87
C GLN A 12 0.74 -0.07 -11.48
N VAL A 13 -0.03 -0.25 -10.40
CA VAL A 13 -0.91 0.80 -9.87
C VAL A 13 -0.09 1.99 -9.39
N LEU A 14 0.91 1.79 -8.54
CA LEU A 14 1.76 2.85 -8.01
C LEU A 14 2.47 3.65 -9.11
N ALA A 15 2.97 2.97 -10.15
CA ALA A 15 3.63 3.63 -11.28
C ALA A 15 2.69 4.53 -12.09
N GLY A 16 1.37 4.33 -12.02
CA GLY A 16 0.35 5.12 -12.71
C GLY A 16 -0.32 6.19 -11.85
N LEU A 17 0.09 6.38 -10.59
CA LEU A 17 -0.52 7.34 -9.67
C LEU A 17 0.33 8.61 -9.53
N GLU A 18 -0.29 9.77 -9.71
CA GLU A 18 0.31 11.08 -9.46
C GLU A 18 0.22 11.41 -7.96
N HIS A 19 1.04 10.76 -7.13
CA HIS A 19 1.12 11.05 -5.69
C HIS A 19 2.58 11.12 -5.21
N LYS A 20 2.87 12.05 -4.29
CA LYS A 20 4.23 12.31 -3.79
C LYS A 20 4.92 11.08 -3.17
N LEU A 21 4.14 10.18 -2.56
CA LEU A 21 4.65 8.96 -1.93
C LEU A 21 4.69 7.76 -2.90
N ALA A 22 4.04 7.84 -4.06
CA ALA A 22 3.94 6.70 -4.97
C ALA A 22 5.32 6.18 -5.44
N PRO A 23 6.31 7.04 -5.78
CA PRO A 23 7.66 6.58 -6.13
C PRO A 23 8.34 5.84 -4.97
N ASN A 24 8.26 6.38 -3.74
CA ASN A 24 8.90 5.77 -2.57
C ASN A 24 8.28 4.39 -2.25
N TRP A 25 6.96 4.28 -2.38
CA TRP A 25 6.25 3.03 -2.14
C TRP A 25 6.49 2.01 -3.25
N LEU A 26 6.67 2.49 -4.50
CA LEU A 26 6.98 1.64 -5.65
C LEU A 26 8.33 0.92 -5.48
N GLU A 27 9.31 1.56 -4.82
CA GLU A 27 10.63 0.97 -4.56
C GLU A 27 10.65 0.06 -3.32
N ASN A 28 9.60 0.06 -2.49
CA ASN A 28 9.54 -0.68 -1.24
C ASN A 28 8.68 -1.96 -1.35
N ASP A 29 9.33 -3.12 -1.44
CA ASP A 29 8.65 -4.42 -1.53
C ASP A 29 7.79 -4.76 -0.31
N MET A 30 8.15 -4.27 0.89
CA MET A 30 7.36 -4.51 2.11
C MET A 30 6.03 -3.76 2.04
N ILE A 31 6.04 -2.50 1.60
CA ILE A 31 4.82 -1.70 1.39
C ILE A 31 3.94 -2.37 0.34
N LYS A 32 4.49 -2.73 -0.82
CA LYS A 32 3.73 -3.39 -1.88
C LYS A 32 3.11 -4.71 -1.43
N LYS A 33 3.87 -5.53 -0.71
CA LYS A 33 3.36 -6.80 -0.15
C LYS A 33 2.25 -6.56 0.87
N THR A 34 2.39 -5.56 1.72
CA THR A 34 1.38 -5.22 2.73
C THR A 34 0.10 -4.73 2.06
N LEU A 35 0.19 -3.85 1.06
CA LEU A 35 -0.98 -3.39 0.29
C LEU A 35 -1.72 -4.55 -0.40
N ALA A 36 -0.99 -5.47 -1.02
CA ALA A 36 -1.58 -6.65 -1.65
C ALA A 36 -2.36 -7.51 -0.65
N ILE A 37 -1.74 -7.84 0.48
CA ILE A 37 -2.38 -8.63 1.55
C ILE A 37 -3.60 -7.90 2.11
N SER A 38 -3.48 -6.60 2.40
CA SER A 38 -4.59 -5.81 2.95
C SER A 38 -5.76 -5.70 1.97
N TYR A 39 -5.49 -5.63 0.67
CA TYR A 39 -6.55 -5.60 -0.35
C TYR A 39 -7.25 -6.95 -0.48
N ASP A 40 -6.50 -8.06 -0.44
CA ASP A 40 -7.08 -9.40 -0.45
C ASP A 40 -8.01 -9.61 0.78
N TYR A 41 -7.57 -9.15 1.96
CA TYR A 41 -8.43 -9.16 3.17
C TYR A 41 -9.65 -8.25 3.03
N TRP A 42 -9.51 -7.05 2.47
CA TRP A 42 -10.64 -6.14 2.26
C TRP A 42 -11.73 -6.80 1.39
N LEU A 43 -11.33 -7.46 0.30
CA LEU A 43 -12.24 -8.16 -0.60
C LEU A 43 -12.92 -9.35 0.08
N GLU A 44 -12.23 -10.06 0.96
CA GLU A 44 -12.77 -11.19 1.72
C GLU A 44 -13.76 -10.74 2.81
N ASP A 45 -13.39 -9.74 3.62
CA ASP A 45 -14.13 -9.36 4.82
C ASP A 45 -15.33 -8.43 4.55
N THR A 46 -15.17 -7.47 3.64
CA THR A 46 -16.17 -6.39 3.51
C THR A 46 -17.25 -6.70 2.48
N GLY A 47 -16.90 -7.45 1.42
CA GLY A 47 -17.74 -7.60 0.23
C GLY A 47 -18.06 -6.28 -0.49
N ILE A 48 -17.40 -5.18 -0.12
CA ILE A 48 -17.61 -3.86 -0.73
C ILE A 48 -16.76 -3.78 -2.01
N PRO A 49 -17.37 -3.56 -3.18
CA PRO A 49 -16.63 -3.41 -4.42
C PRO A 49 -15.72 -2.18 -4.36
N MET A 50 -14.41 -2.41 -4.42
CA MET A 50 -13.38 -1.37 -4.54
C MET A 50 -12.34 -1.87 -5.53
N THR A 51 -11.85 -0.99 -6.41
CA THR A 51 -10.77 -1.37 -7.31
C THR A 51 -9.42 -1.32 -6.60
N LEU A 52 -8.44 -2.09 -7.09
CA LEU A 52 -7.09 -2.05 -6.54
C LEU A 52 -6.49 -0.63 -6.59
N LYS A 53 -6.78 0.11 -7.66
CA LYS A 53 -6.35 1.50 -7.82
C LYS A 53 -6.90 2.39 -6.72
N ASP A 54 -8.22 2.34 -6.49
CA ASP A 54 -8.88 3.18 -5.49
C ASP A 54 -8.40 2.84 -4.08
N PHE A 55 -8.19 1.55 -3.79
CA PHE A 55 -7.66 1.09 -2.51
C PHE A 55 -6.26 1.64 -2.24
N VAL A 56 -5.34 1.49 -3.20
CA VAL A 56 -3.97 2.00 -3.08
C VAL A 56 -3.95 3.53 -2.99
N GLN A 57 -4.82 4.21 -3.74
CA GLN A 57 -4.95 5.66 -3.68
C GLN A 57 -5.42 6.14 -2.29
N GLN A 58 -6.41 5.49 -1.68
CA GLN A 58 -6.84 5.81 -0.32
C GLN A 58 -5.71 5.62 0.70
N TYR A 59 -4.92 4.55 0.57
CA TYR A 59 -3.75 4.35 1.43
C TYR A 59 -2.72 5.48 1.28
N LEU A 60 -2.47 5.94 0.06
CA LEU A 60 -1.55 7.05 -0.21
C LEU A 60 -2.07 8.38 0.38
N GLU A 61 -3.35 8.68 0.19
CA GLU A 61 -4.01 9.90 0.68
C GLU A 61 -4.06 9.95 2.22
N HIS A 62 -4.13 8.78 2.87
CA HIS A 62 -4.23 8.66 4.33
C HIS A 62 -2.95 8.11 4.99
N ALA A 63 -1.83 8.09 4.26
CA ALA A 63 -0.56 7.52 4.74
C ALA A 63 -0.10 8.07 6.09
N GLU A 64 -0.38 9.35 6.36
CA GLU A 64 -0.07 10.03 7.63
C GLU A 64 -0.80 9.42 8.85
N TYR A 65 -1.96 8.80 8.65
CA TYR A 65 -2.74 8.15 9.70
C TYR A 65 -2.41 6.66 9.83
N LEU A 66 -1.84 6.05 8.79
CA LEU A 66 -1.48 4.63 8.78
C LEU A 66 -0.23 4.35 9.62
N GLY A 67 0.70 5.30 9.68
CA GLY A 67 1.94 5.18 10.43
C GLY A 67 2.84 4.03 9.94
N GLY A 68 3.86 3.69 10.75
CA GLY A 68 4.77 2.57 10.47
C GLY A 68 5.46 2.70 9.11
N ILE A 69 5.46 1.60 8.33
CA ILE A 69 6.11 1.53 7.01
C ILE A 69 5.47 2.45 5.96
N PHE A 70 4.26 2.95 6.20
CA PHE A 70 3.55 3.84 5.28
C PHE A 70 3.87 5.32 5.52
N SER A 71 4.46 5.64 6.68
CA SER A 71 4.81 7.01 7.02
C SER A 71 5.92 7.55 6.11
N PRO A 72 5.81 8.80 5.61
CA PRO A 72 6.86 9.46 4.84
C PRO A 72 8.21 9.50 5.57
N ASP A 73 8.17 9.54 6.92
CA ASP A 73 9.33 9.67 7.80
C ASP A 73 9.82 8.32 8.35
N SER A 74 9.47 7.20 7.71
CA SER A 74 9.82 5.86 8.22
C SER A 74 11.30 5.48 8.11
N GLU A 75 12.18 6.44 7.77
CA GLU A 75 13.62 6.29 7.96
C GLU A 75 13.99 6.35 9.45
N ILE A 76 14.18 5.15 10.04
CA ILE A 76 15.17 4.84 11.09
C ILE A 76 15.08 5.71 12.35
N ASN A 77 14.21 5.33 13.29
CA ASN A 77 14.50 5.47 14.72
C ASN A 77 14.90 4.11 15.31
N ASP A 78 15.85 3.44 14.66
CA ASP A 78 16.70 2.43 15.29
C ASP A 78 17.92 3.14 15.93
N LEU A 79 17.67 3.97 16.94
CA LEU A 79 18.65 4.24 17.99
C LEU A 79 17.91 4.23 19.34
N SER A 80 17.96 3.05 19.92
CA SER A 80 17.60 2.75 21.30
C SER A 80 18.60 3.35 22.29
N CYS A 81 18.07 3.73 23.46
CA CYS A 81 18.72 3.84 24.79
C CYS A 81 19.91 4.79 24.96
#